data_AF-A0A376AGD6-F1
#
_entry.id   AF-A0A376AGD6-F1
#
_cell.length_a   1.000
_cell.length_b   1.000
_cell.length_c   1.000
_cell.angle_alpha   90.00
_cell.angle_beta   90.00
_cell.angle_gamma   90.00
#
_symmetry.space_group_name_H-M   'P 1'
#
loop_
_entity.id
_entity.type
_entity.pdbx_description
1 polymer ?
#
loop_
_entity_poly.entity_id
_entity_poly.type
_entity_poly.pdbx_seq_one_letter_code
_entity_poly.pdbx_strand_id
1 'polypeptide(L)' 'MADLVKEVIDNVVKGVLKEILKKTTGRGTTRRRKRQTRSATTGRFVRGTTRPRKPAKKQVSRRRTAASRSRQRTR' A
#
# COMPACT_ATOMS: atom_id res chain seq x y z
N MET A 1 9.76 41.50 23.62
CA MET A 1 8.33 41.12 23.62
C MET A 1 7.74 40.98 22.22
N ALA A 2 8.07 41.85 21.25
CA ALA A 2 7.58 41.72 19.87
C ALA A 2 8.07 40.44 19.15
N ASP A 3 9.33 40.04 19.37
CA ASP A 3 9.90 38.85 18.73
C ASP A 3 9.27 37.54 19.22
N LEU A 4 8.90 37.48 20.51
CA LEU A 4 8.16 36.36 21.09
C LEU A 4 6.76 36.22 20.45
N VAL A 5 6.06 37.34 20.25
CA VAL A 5 4.73 37.34 19.61
C VAL A 5 4.85 36.90 18.15
N LYS A 6 5.88 37.36 17.44
CA LYS A 6 6.16 36.96 16.06
C LYS A 6 6.45 35.45 15.95
N GLU A 7 7.26 34.91 16.86
CA GLU A 7 7.57 33.48 16.91
C GLU A 7 6.32 32.62 17.19
N VAL A 8 5.44 33.08 18.10
CA VAL A 8 4.16 32.41 18.38
C VAL A 8 3.27 32.40 17.13
N ILE A 9 3.13 33.55 16.45
CA ILE A 9 2.33 33.65 15.23
C ILE A 9 2.90 32.75 14.12
N ASP A 10 4.22 32.77 13.91
CA ASP A 10 4.88 31.94 12.90
C ASP A 10 4.68 30.45 13.16
N ASN A 11 4.74 30.02 14.42
CA ASN A 11 4.54 28.62 14.80
C ASN A 11 3.08 28.19 14.60
N VAL A 12 2.11 29.06 14.90
CA VAL A 12 0.68 28.81 14.66
C VAL A 12 0.40 28.73 13.16
N VAL A 13 0.89 29.68 12.37
CA VAL A 13 0.69 29.70 10.91
C VAL A 13 1.35 28.50 10.25
N LYS A 14 2.57 28.12 10.63
CA LYS A 14 3.23 26.90 10.13
C LYS A 14 2.47 25.63 10.52
N GLY A 15 1.92 25.57 11.74
CA GLY A 15 1.10 24.45 12.20
C GLY A 15 -0.19 24.29 11.38
N VAL A 16 -0.93 25.38 11.21
CA VAL A 16 -2.18 25.42 10.44
C VAL A 16 -1.92 25.13 8.96
N LEU A 17 -0.90 25.73 8.34
CA LEU A 17 -0.54 25.44 6.96
C LEU A 17 -0.15 23.97 6.77
N LYS A 18 0.59 23.37 7.69
CA LYS A 18 0.94 21.94 7.63
C LYS A 18 -0.29 21.05 7.78
N GLU A 19 -1.26 21.43 8.62
CA GLU A 19 -2.53 20.72 8.73
C GLU A 19 -3.40 20.88 7.49
N ILE A 20 -3.54 22.10 6.97
CA ILE A 20 -4.29 22.37 5.75
C ILE A 20 -3.65 21.63 4.60
N LEU A 21 -2.34 21.67 4.42
CA LEU A 21 -1.63 20.93 3.37
C LEU A 21 -1.81 19.42 3.52
N LYS A 22 -1.68 18.85 4.73
CA LYS A 22 -2.01 17.44 4.98
C LYS A 22 -3.48 17.10 4.66
N LYS A 23 -4.41 18.04 4.84
CA LYS A 23 -5.84 17.89 4.54
C LYS A 23 -6.16 18.12 3.04
N THR A 24 -5.45 19.02 2.36
CA THR A 24 -5.71 19.47 0.97
C THR A 24 -4.99 18.63 -0.07
N THR A 25 -3.77 18.13 0.18
CA THR A 25 -3.07 17.24 -0.77
C THR A 25 -3.60 15.79 -0.77
N GLY A 26 -4.84 15.59 -0.30
CA GLY A 26 -5.55 14.33 -0.34
C GLY A 26 -5.48 13.53 0.95
N ARG A 27 -6.54 12.77 1.21
CA ARG A 27 -6.69 11.75 2.27
C ARG A 27 -5.72 10.57 2.10
N GLY A 28 -4.47 10.82 1.74
CA GLY A 28 -3.41 9.85 1.76
C GLY A 28 -2.97 9.66 3.19
N THR A 29 -3.44 8.62 3.86
CA THR A 29 -2.75 8.11 5.04
C THR A 29 -1.26 8.05 4.69
N THR A 30 -0.40 8.78 5.40
CA THR A 30 1.04 8.54 5.31
C THR A 30 1.24 7.13 5.84
N ARG A 31 1.14 6.12 4.97
CA ARG A 31 1.43 4.74 5.30
C ARG A 31 2.90 4.72 5.65
N ARG A 32 3.22 4.90 6.93
CA ARG A 32 4.55 4.63 7.47
C ARG A 32 4.82 3.18 7.12
N ARG A 33 5.59 2.97 6.05
CA ARG A 33 5.94 1.64 5.57
C ARG A 33 6.65 0.97 6.72
N LYS A 34 5.98 0.01 7.39
CA LYS A 34 6.62 -0.78 8.45
C LYS A 34 7.88 -1.38 7.84
N ARG A 35 9.03 -1.07 8.43
CA ARG A 35 10.31 -1.65 8.02
C ARG A 35 10.19 -3.16 8.21
N GLN A 36 10.68 -3.95 7.25
CA GLN A 36 10.69 -5.41 7.42
C GLN A 36 11.49 -5.76 8.68
N THR A 37 10.88 -6.57 9.54
CA THR A 37 11.50 -7.06 10.77
C THR A 37 12.69 -7.96 10.42
N ARG A 38 13.80 -7.79 11.14
CA ARG A 38 14.99 -8.66 11.03
C ARG A 38 14.91 -9.77 12.07
N SER A 39 15.41 -10.95 11.72
CA SER A 39 15.59 -12.05 12.67
C SER A 39 16.61 -11.65 13.75
N ALA A 40 16.26 -11.83 15.02
CA ALA A 40 17.15 -11.54 16.14
C ALA A 40 18.42 -12.40 16.14
N THR A 41 18.33 -13.63 15.62
CA THR A 41 19.42 -14.61 15.64
C THR A 41 20.37 -14.48 14.45
N THR A 42 19.85 -14.14 13.26
CA THR A 42 20.63 -14.14 12.01
C THR A 42 20.79 -12.77 11.36
N GLY A 43 20.11 -11.73 11.85
CA GLY A 43 20.17 -10.37 11.31
C GLY A 43 19.55 -10.18 9.92
N ARG A 44 19.17 -11.25 9.22
CA ARG A 44 18.52 -11.24 7.92
C ARG A 44 17.04 -10.86 8.05
N PHE A 45 16.44 -10.34 6.97
CA PHE A 45 15.00 -10.08 6.93
C PHE A 45 14.20 -11.38 7.09
N VAL A 46 13.13 -11.32 7.89
CA VAL A 46 12.20 -12.45 8.04
C VAL A 46 11.49 -12.67 6.72
N ARG A 47 11.63 -13.85 6.11
CA ARG A 47 10.85 -14.24 4.92
C ARG A 47 9.38 -14.34 5.35
N GLY A 48 8.53 -13.53 4.74
CA GLY A 48 7.09 -13.64 4.93
C GLY A 48 6.58 -15.00 4.46
N THR A 49 5.50 -15.48 5.06
CA THR A 49 4.81 -16.70 4.63
C THR A 49 4.22 -16.49 3.22
N THR A 50 4.98 -16.89 2.21
CA THR A 50 4.48 -16.85 0.82
C THR A 50 3.51 -17.99 0.60
N ARG A 51 2.30 -17.67 0.13
CA ARG A 51 1.32 -18.69 -0.32
C ARG A 51 1.97 -19.58 -1.38
N PRO A 52 1.70 -20.89 -1.40
CA PRO A 52 2.28 -21.79 -2.38
C PRO A 52 1.94 -21.32 -3.80
N ARG A 53 2.96 -21.22 -4.65
CA ARG A 53 2.79 -20.85 -6.05
C ARG A 53 2.06 -21.96 -6.78
N LYS A 54 1.02 -21.62 -7.55
CA LYS A 54 0.30 -22.59 -8.38
C LYS A 54 1.28 -23.16 -9.43
N PRO A 55 1.24 -24.48 -9.70
CA PRO A 55 2.11 -25.10 -10.70
C PRO A 55 1.86 -24.52 -12.10
N ALA A 56 2.89 -24.56 -12.94
CA ALA A 56 2.77 -24.15 -14.33
C ALA A 56 1.73 -25.03 -15.04
N LYS A 57 0.71 -24.39 -15.61
CA LYS A 57 -0.28 -25.10 -16.44
C LYS A 57 0.31 -25.30 -17.82
N LYS A 58 0.24 -26.54 -18.35
CA LYS A 58 0.59 -26.82 -19.74
C LYS A 58 -0.24 -25.88 -20.64
N GLN A 59 0.42 -25.22 -21.59
CA GLN A 59 -0.24 -24.42 -22.61
C GLN A 59 -1.00 -25.36 -23.55
N VAL A 60 -2.23 -25.70 -23.19
CA VAL A 60 -3.17 -26.35 -24.11
C VAL A 60 -3.80 -25.29 -24.99
N SER A 61 -4.06 -25.65 -26.25
CA SER A 61 -4.66 -24.75 -27.24
C SER A 61 -5.86 -23.99 -26.64
N ARG A 62 -6.04 -22.74 -27.04
CA ARG A 62 -7.13 -21.86 -26.56
C ARG A 62 -8.53 -22.35 -26.96
N ARG A 63 -8.65 -23.54 -27.56
CA ARG A 63 -9.92 -24.12 -27.97
C ARG A 63 -10.74 -24.46 -26.72
N ARG A 64 -11.88 -23.79 -26.57
CA ARG A 64 -12.81 -24.04 -25.47
C ARG A 64 -13.24 -25.51 -25.43
N THR A 65 -13.12 -26.13 -24.27
CA THR A 65 -13.65 -27.48 -24.01
C THR A 65 -15.16 -27.51 -24.20
N ALA A 66 -15.74 -28.68 -24.48
CA ALA A 66 -17.19 -28.84 -24.63
C ALA A 66 -17.96 -28.34 -23.39
N ALA A 67 -17.44 -28.62 -22.19
CA ALA A 67 -17.98 -28.13 -20.92
C ALA A 67 -18.01 -26.58 -20.83
N SER A 68 -16.96 -25.89 -21.33
CA SER A 68 -16.94 -24.42 -21.39
C SER A 68 -17.88 -23.85 -22.46
N ARG A 69 -18.10 -24.57 -23.57
CA ARG A 69 -19.04 -24.16 -24.64
C ARG A 69 -20.50 -24.30 -24.21
N SER A 70 -20.83 -25.33 -23.44
CA SER A 70 -22.20 -25.58 -22.96
C SER A 70 -22.74 -24.44 -22.08
N ARG A 71 -21.90 -23.89 -21.18
CA ARG A 71 -22.29 -22.80 -20.27
C ARG A 71 -22.69 -21.49 -20.95
N GLN A 72 -22.31 -21.27 -22.21
CA GLN A 72 -22.69 -20.05 -22.95
C GLN A 72 -24.05 -20.20 -23.66
N ARG A 73 -24.60 -21.42 -23.75
CA ARG A 73 -25.85 -21.69 -24.48
C ARG A 73 -27.10 -21.70 -23.62
N THR A 74 -26.99 -21.69 -22.29
CA THR A 74 -28.13 -21.48 -21.39
C THR A 74 -28.32 -19.98 -21.18
N ARG A 75 -29.18 -19.37 -21.98
CA ARG A 75 -29.73 -18.03 -21.77
C ARG A 75 -31.23 -18.15 -21.73
#